data_AF-A0A9P7IXX1-F1
#
_entry.id   AF-A0A9P7IXX1-F1
#
_cell.length_a   1.000
_cell.length_b   1.000
_cell.length_c   1.000
_cell.angle_alpha   90.00
_cell.angle_beta   90.00
_cell.angle_gamma   90.00
#
_symmetry.space_group_name_H-M   'P 1'
#
loop_
_entity.id
_entity.type
_entity.pdbx_description
1 polymer ?
#
loop_
_entity_poly.entity_id
_entity_poly.type
_entity_poly.pdbx_seq_one_letter_code
_entity_poly.pdbx_strand_id
1 'polypeptide(L)' 'MSSPLTFDLSRKCIIVTGGDCEIGLAYSIALARAGARVATIYRSNEDATEVAEDLNVNQPR' A
#
# COMPACT_ATOMS: atom_id res chain seq x y z
N MET A 1 2.16 9.61 -27.15
CA MET A 1 2.39 9.11 -25.77
C MET A 1 1.04 8.64 -25.23
N SER A 2 0.93 7.39 -24.80
CA SER A 2 -0.30 6.86 -24.20
C SER A 2 -0.43 7.40 -22.78
N SER A 3 -1.63 7.86 -22.39
CA SER A 3 -1.89 8.33 -21.01
C SER A 3 -1.64 7.21 -20.00
N PRO A 4 -1.17 7.52 -18.78
CA PRO A 4 -1.00 6.52 -17.72
C PRO A 4 -2.34 5.88 -17.37
N LEU A 5 -2.36 4.55 -17.31
CA LEU A 5 -3.51 3.78 -16.83
C LEU A 5 -3.75 4.13 -15.37
N THR A 6 -4.89 4.77 -15.09
CA THR A 6 -5.33 5.13 -13.74
C THR A 6 -6.44 4.16 -13.34
N PHE A 7 -6.20 3.38 -12.27
CA PHE A 7 -7.18 2.44 -11.75
C PHE A 7 -7.83 3.01 -10.49
N ASP A 8 -9.15 3.09 -10.48
CA ASP A 8 -9.92 3.32 -9.25
C ASP A 8 -10.06 2.00 -8.49
N LEU A 9 -9.41 1.93 -7.33
CA LEU A 9 -9.44 0.76 -6.45
C LEU A 9 -10.24 1.04 -5.17
N SER A 10 -11.06 2.09 -5.18
CA SER A 10 -11.98 2.39 -4.10
C SER A 10 -12.84 1.15 -3.76
N ARG A 11 -13.03 0.91 -2.46
CA ARG A 11 -13.78 -0.24 -1.91
C ARG A 11 -13.18 -1.61 -2.21
N LYS A 12 -11.97 -1.71 -2.76
CA LYS A 12 -11.23 -2.98 -2.86
C LYS A 12 -10.42 -3.23 -1.59
N CYS A 13 -10.30 -4.50 -1.22
CA CYS A 13 -9.42 -4.97 -0.15
C CYS A 13 -8.30 -5.77 -0.79
N ILE A 14 -7.05 -5.37 -0.57
CA ILE A 14 -5.86 -5.94 -1.22
C ILE A 14 -4.86 -6.35 -0.14
N ILE A 15 -4.34 -7.56 -0.27
CA ILE A 15 -3.30 -8.09 0.61
C ILE A 15 -1.99 -8.10 -0.17
N VAL A 16 -0.95 -7.49 0.40
CA VAL A 16 0.40 -7.47 -0.18
C VAL A 16 1.33 -8.25 0.74
N THR A 17 1.89 -9.36 0.24
CA THR A 17 2.93 -10.11 0.96
C THR A 17 4.31 -9.50 0.72
N GLY A 18 5.11 -9.33 1.77
CA GLY A 18 6.37 -8.56 1.70
C GLY A 18 6.12 -7.07 1.44
N GLY A 19 4.95 -6.55 1.86
CA GLY A 19 4.55 -5.15 1.65
C GLY A 19 5.33 -4.13 2.48
N ASP A 20 6.22 -4.60 3.34
CA ASP A 20 7.13 -3.84 4.20
C ASP A 20 8.47 -3.49 3.53
N CYS A 21 8.86 -4.19 2.45
CA CYS A 21 10.17 -4.00 1.82
C CYS A 21 10.09 -3.52 0.35
N GLU A 22 10.96 -2.57 0.01
CA GLU A 22 11.27 -2.11 -1.36
C GLU A 22 10.04 -1.99 -2.28
N ILE A 23 9.90 -2.93 -3.22
CA ILE A 23 8.87 -2.96 -4.24
C ILE A 23 7.49 -3.18 -3.60
N GLY A 24 7.40 -4.01 -2.57
CA GLY A 24 6.16 -4.27 -1.85
C GLY A 24 5.63 -3.01 -1.15
N LEU A 25 6.53 -2.19 -0.60
CA LEU A 25 6.17 -0.90 -0.02
C LEU A 25 5.67 0.08 -1.09
N ALA A 26 6.39 0.18 -2.21
CA ALA A 26 5.98 1.04 -3.33
C ALA A 26 4.59 0.68 -3.87
N TYR A 27 4.31 -0.62 -4.00
CA TYR A 27 2.98 -1.10 -4.39
C TYR A 27 1.92 -0.79 -3.33
N SER A 28 2.21 -1.06 -2.06
CA SER A 28 1.27 -0.79 -0.97
C SER A 28 0.84 0.68 -0.93
N ILE A 29 1.80 1.60 -1.14
CA ILE A 29 1.56 3.04 -1.26
C ILE A 29 0.72 3.38 -2.50
N ALA A 30 1.09 2.84 -3.67
CA ALA A 30 0.36 3.12 -4.91
C ALA A 30 -1.09 2.63 -4.85
N LEU A 31 -1.32 1.45 -4.27
CA LEU A 31 -2.65 0.86 -4.10
C LEU A 31 -3.49 1.64 -3.09
N ALA A 32 -2.89 2.08 -1.98
CA ALA A 32 -3.56 2.95 -1.02
C ALA A 32 -3.95 4.30 -1.63
N ARG A 33 -3.06 4.92 -2.42
CA ARG A 33 -3.35 6.17 -3.16
C ARG A 33 -4.46 6.01 -4.19
N ALA A 34 -4.64 4.81 -4.74
CA ALA A 34 -5.75 4.47 -5.62
C ALA A 34 -7.08 4.21 -4.87
N GLY A 35 -7.11 4.39 -3.54
CA GLY A 35 -8.32 4.26 -2.71
C GLY A 35 -8.58 2.85 -2.15
N ALA A 36 -7.65 1.92 -2.32
CA ALA A 36 -7.80 0.57 -1.79
C ALA A 36 -7.59 0.51 -0.27
N ARG A 37 -8.25 -0.45 0.39
CA ARG A 37 -7.89 -0.90 1.73
C ARG A 37 -6.77 -1.92 1.60
N VAL A 38 -5.57 -1.57 2.05
CA VAL A 38 -4.38 -2.41 1.90
C VAL A 38 -3.99 -3.02 3.25
N ALA A 39 -3.73 -4.32 3.26
CA ALA A 39 -3.11 -5.02 4.38
C ALA A 39 -1.77 -5.60 3.94
N THR A 40 -0.71 -5.32 4.70
CA THR A 40 0.63 -5.86 4.45
C THR A 40 0.87 -7.08 5.34
N ILE A 41 1.42 -8.15 4.78
CA ILE A 41 1.78 -9.37 5.52
C ILE A 41 3.24 -9.67 5.28
N TYR A 42 3.99 -9.91 6.36
CA TYR A 42 5.43 -10.16 6.33
C TYR A 42 5.79 -11.13 7.46
N ARG A 43 7.00 -11.71 7.40
CA ARG A 43 7.39 -12.82 8.29
C ARG A 43 8.05 -12.37 9.60
N SER A 44 8.73 -11.23 9.63
CA SER A 44 9.65 -10.87 10.74
C SER A 44 9.36 -9.47 11.27
N ASN A 45 8.78 -9.42 12.48
CA ASN A 45 7.97 -8.32 13.03
C ASN A 45 8.71 -7.04 13.51
N GLU A 46 10.00 -6.85 13.20
CA GLU A 46 10.78 -5.81 13.88
C GLU A 46 10.51 -4.39 13.35
N ASP A 47 10.19 -4.22 12.05
CA ASP A 47 10.06 -2.88 11.43
C ASP A 47 8.64 -2.48 10.98
N ALA A 48 7.64 -3.37 10.87
CA ALA A 48 6.39 -2.98 10.19
C ALA A 48 5.41 -2.13 11.00
N THR A 49 5.70 -1.82 12.27
CA THR A 49 4.90 -0.82 12.99
C THR A 49 5.16 0.57 12.41
N GLU A 50 6.41 0.89 12.07
CA GLU A 50 6.81 2.19 11.52
C GLU A 50 6.28 2.39 10.08
N VAL A 51 6.34 1.33 9.25
CA VAL A 51 5.78 1.34 7.88
C VAL A 51 4.26 1.53 7.87
N ALA A 52 3.55 0.97 8.84
CA ALA A 52 2.11 1.13 8.97
C ALA A 52 1.71 2.58 9.34
N GLU A 53 2.54 3.26 10.13
CA GLU A 53 2.33 4.67 10.48
C GLU A 53 2.54 5.60 9.27
N ASP A 54 3.56 5.36 8.46
CA ASP A 54 3.80 6.09 7.20
C ASP A 54 2.67 5.93 6.17
N LEU A 55 2.05 4.74 6.12
CA LEU A 55 0.85 4.50 5.30
C LEU A 55 -0.36 5.31 5.79
N ASN A 56 -0.43 5.63 7.08
CA ASN A 56 -1.58 6.30 7.69
C ASN A 56 -1.50 7.84 7.59
N VAL A 57 -0.30 8.41 7.55
CA VAL A 57 -0.08 9.88 7.38
C VAL A 57 -0.52 10.39 6.01
N ASN A 58 -0.53 9.52 4.98
CA ASN A 58 -0.85 9.89 3.59
C ASN A 58 -2.26 9.49 3.13
N GLN A 59 -3.17 9.07 4.03
CA GLN A 59 -4.56 8.81 3.67
C GLN A 59 -5.42 10.08 3.81
N PRO A 60 -6.08 10.58 2.74
CA PRO A 60 -7.23 11.44 2.93
C PRO A 60 -8.35 10.60 3.56
N ARG A 61 -8.79 10.98 4.76
CA ARG A 61 -9.93 10.35 5.44
C ARG A 61 -11.21 10.39 4.62
#